data_AF-A0A661PSC6-F1
#
_entry.id   AF-A0A661PSC6-F1
#
_cell.length_a   1.000
_cell.length_b   1.000
_cell.length_c   1.000
_cell.angle_alpha   90.00
_cell.angle_beta   90.00
_cell.angle_gamma   90.00
#
_symmetry.space_group_name_H-M   'P 1'
#
loop_
_entity.id
_entity.type
_entity.pdbx_description
1 polymer ?
#
loop_
_entity_poly.entity_id
_entity_poly.type
_entity_poly.pdbx_seq_one_letter_code
_entity_poly.pdbx_strand_id
1 'polypeptide(L)'
;MFYLYQITICLIFLLFILSKIKKNLLRKLFSIVASFFLTIEIAAVYMTGKFIDYRFYNHMNLNDIASQSFQFGAQVAAFSILLVLMSILFYLTSKKISDSTLHHNRFFIPAVLTSFILLSLSNGVFNETYKIYEILNAQEKGFNQALTDVGIPPEKYITPDQLIAEKGKNIIVISIESLEQGFLGKDFDNIAPNLSKLSTEWTFFNKMPVGYGGNWTAGSLYSYQVGMPAMFKGHSNENFRGVTSVKLTGLGHIL
;
A
#
# COMPACT_ATOMS: atom_id res chain seq x y z
N MET A 1 -15.31 3.50 9.42
CA MET A 1 -15.92 2.36 10.12
C MET A 1 -15.20 1.04 9.86
N PHE A 2 -15.03 0.60 8.60
CA PHE A 2 -14.33 -0.67 8.27
C PHE A 2 -12.95 -0.82 8.93
N TYR A 3 -12.05 0.17 8.78
CA TYR A 3 -10.71 0.12 9.37
C TYR A 3 -10.72 -0.01 10.90
N LEU A 4 -11.64 0.68 11.58
CA LEU A 4 -11.78 0.58 13.04
C LEU A 4 -12.20 -0.82 13.48
N TYR A 5 -13.14 -1.45 12.76
CA TYR A 5 -13.53 -2.84 13.02
C TYR A 5 -12.37 -3.80 12.82
N GLN A 6 -11.61 -3.64 11.73
CA GLN A 6 -10.45 -4.47 11.42
C GLN A 6 -9.33 -4.32 12.48
N ILE A 7 -9.04 -3.10 12.95
CA ILE A 7 -8.10 -2.85 14.07
C ILE A 7 -8.58 -3.57 15.33
N THR A 8 -9.87 -3.48 15.65
CA THR A 8 -10.45 -4.13 16.83
C THR A 8 -10.35 -5.64 16.75
N ILE A 9 -10.67 -6.23 15.59
CA ILE A 9 -10.55 -7.67 15.35
C ILE A 9 -9.08 -8.10 15.45
N CYS A 10 -8.15 -7.30 14.90
CA CYS A 10 -6.71 -7.57 14.98
C CYS A 10 -6.21 -7.56 16.42
N LEU A 11 -6.62 -6.57 17.22
CA LEU A 11 -6.32 -6.49 18.65
C LEU A 11 -6.82 -7.74 19.39
N ILE A 12 -8.07 -8.16 19.15
CA ILE A 12 -8.67 -9.34 19.77
C ILE A 12 -7.90 -10.60 19.34
N PHE A 13 -7.61 -10.76 18.06
CA PHE A 13 -6.85 -11.88 17.50
C PHE A 13 -5.47 -12.01 18.15
N LEU A 14 -4.71 -10.91 18.22
CA LEU A 14 -3.38 -10.87 18.82
C LEU A 14 -3.44 -11.18 20.33
N LEU A 15 -4.42 -10.64 21.06
CA LEU A 15 -4.62 -10.93 22.49
C LEU A 15 -4.88 -12.42 22.72
N PHE A 16 -5.72 -13.05 21.90
CA PHE A 16 -6.00 -14.48 22.01
C PHE A 16 -4.75 -15.32 21.77
N ILE A 17 -3.96 -15.02 20.72
CA ILE A 17 -2.69 -15.71 20.48
C ILE A 17 -1.73 -15.54 21.66
N LEU A 18 -1.54 -14.31 22.14
CA LEU A 18 -0.66 -14.00 23.27
C LEU A 18 -1.07 -14.72 24.56
N SER A 19 -2.37 -14.88 24.80
CA SER A 19 -2.88 -15.55 26.00
C SER A 19 -2.44 -17.02 26.13
N LYS A 20 -2.06 -17.66 25.01
CA LYS A 20 -1.57 -19.05 24.98
C LYS A 20 -0.09 -19.19 25.33
N ILE A 21 0.66 -18.09 25.36
CA ILE A 21 2.09 -18.11 25.69
C ILE A 21 2.26 -18.22 27.20
N LYS A 22 2.71 -19.38 27.70
CA LYS A 22 2.90 -19.65 29.13
C LYS A 22 4.13 -18.96 29.74
N LYS A 23 5.23 -18.86 28.97
CA LYS A 23 6.49 -18.29 29.46
C LYS A 23 6.39 -16.77 29.55
N ASN A 24 6.60 -16.20 30.75
CA ASN A 24 6.51 -14.76 30.98
C ASN A 24 7.43 -13.92 30.08
N LEU A 25 8.67 -14.37 29.86
CA LEU A 25 9.62 -13.65 28.99
C LEU A 25 9.12 -13.59 27.55
N LEU A 26 8.69 -14.74 26.99
CA LEU A 26 8.12 -14.80 25.64
C LEU A 26 6.85 -13.95 25.54
N ARG A 27 5.98 -14.00 26.55
CA ARG A 27 4.76 -13.19 26.57
C ARG A 27 5.07 -11.70 26.50
N LYS A 28 6.06 -11.22 27.27
CA LYS A 28 6.52 -9.81 27.20
C LYS A 28 7.05 -9.47 25.81
N LEU A 29 7.94 -10.29 25.26
CA LEU A 29 8.52 -10.07 23.93
C LEU A 29 7.44 -10.00 22.84
N PHE A 30 6.56 -10.99 22.79
CA PHE A 30 5.47 -11.01 21.81
C PHE A 30 4.47 -9.88 22.03
N SER A 31 4.25 -9.41 23.27
CA SER A 31 3.39 -8.25 23.54
C SER A 31 3.99 -6.98 22.93
N ILE A 32 5.30 -6.78 23.01
CA ILE A 32 5.99 -5.65 22.38
C ILE A 32 5.86 -5.74 20.85
N VAL A 33 6.12 -6.91 20.27
CA VAL A 33 6.01 -7.12 18.81
C VAL A 33 4.58 -6.89 18.30
N ALA A 34 3.58 -7.46 18.99
CA ALA A 34 2.17 -7.26 18.65
C ALA A 34 1.74 -5.79 18.77
N SER A 35 2.24 -5.09 19.79
CA SER A 35 1.98 -3.66 19.99
C SER A 35 2.61 -2.83 18.90
N PHE A 36 3.84 -3.15 18.50
CA PHE A 36 4.53 -2.48 17.41
C PHE A 36 3.77 -2.63 16.10
N PHE A 37 3.39 -3.86 15.75
CA PHE A 37 2.58 -4.14 14.57
C PHE A 37 1.27 -3.35 14.57
N LEU A 38 0.48 -3.43 15.65
CA LEU A 38 -0.81 -2.74 15.73
C LEU A 38 -0.67 -1.21 15.74
N THR A 39 0.40 -0.68 16.37
CA THR A 39 0.66 0.76 16.40
C THR A 39 0.99 1.27 15.01
N ILE A 40 1.79 0.53 14.22
CA ILE A 40 2.07 0.91 12.84
C ILE A 40 0.82 0.81 11.97
N GLU A 41 -0.04 -0.20 12.14
CA GLU A 41 -1.32 -0.27 11.42
C GLU A 41 -2.22 0.93 11.73
N ILE A 42 -2.31 1.34 13.00
CA ILE A 42 -3.04 2.54 13.40
C ILE A 42 -2.40 3.79 12.78
N ALA A 43 -1.07 3.89 12.78
CA ALA A 43 -0.37 5.01 12.16
C ALA A 43 -0.59 5.05 10.63
N ALA A 44 -0.57 3.90 9.95
CA ALA A 44 -0.86 3.80 8.53
C ALA A 44 -2.27 4.29 8.21
N VAL A 45 -3.27 3.84 8.98
CA VAL A 45 -4.66 4.29 8.81
C VAL A 45 -4.81 5.78 9.10
N TYR A 46 -4.14 6.30 10.13
CA TYR A 46 -4.16 7.72 10.47
C TYR A 46 -3.54 8.58 9.37
N MET A 47 -2.39 8.18 8.84
CA MET A 47 -1.61 8.97 7.87
C MET A 47 -2.13 8.84 6.44
N THR A 48 -2.59 7.64 6.05
CA THR A 48 -2.89 7.32 4.64
C THR A 48 -4.36 6.94 4.38
N GLY A 49 -5.16 6.79 5.45
CA GLY A 49 -6.52 6.30 5.36
C GLY A 49 -6.65 4.81 5.02
N LYS A 50 -5.54 4.05 5.02
CA LYS A 50 -5.49 2.62 4.69
C LYS A 50 -4.54 1.87 5.64
N PHE A 51 -4.68 0.54 5.70
CA PHE A 51 -3.70 -0.32 6.39
C PHE A 51 -2.33 -0.29 5.70
N ILE A 52 -1.34 -0.90 6.34
CA ILE A 52 -0.02 -1.09 5.76
C ILE A 52 -0.17 -1.83 4.43
N ASP A 53 -0.02 -1.08 3.33
CA ASP A 53 0.03 -1.61 1.97
C ASP A 53 1.47 -1.53 1.42
N TYR A 54 1.68 -2.04 0.21
CA TYR A 54 3.00 -2.01 -0.42
C TYR A 54 3.58 -0.59 -0.55
N ARG A 55 2.71 0.43 -0.70
CA ARG A 55 3.16 1.82 -0.83
C ARG A 55 3.67 2.32 0.52
N PHE A 56 2.93 2.07 1.60
CA PHE A 56 3.38 2.41 2.95
C PHE A 56 4.70 1.71 3.26
N TYR A 57 4.81 0.42 2.96
CA TYR A 57 6.04 -0.36 3.15
C TYR A 57 7.25 0.25 2.40
N ASN A 58 7.09 0.60 1.13
CA ASN A 58 8.19 1.10 0.31
C ASN A 58 8.63 2.54 0.67
N HIS A 59 7.75 3.35 1.27
CA HIS A 59 8.05 4.74 1.68
C HIS A 59 8.35 4.86 3.17
N MET A 60 8.21 3.79 3.96
CA MET A 60 8.59 3.78 5.37
C MET A 60 10.11 3.67 5.51
N ASN A 61 10.81 4.79 5.33
CA ASN A 61 12.26 4.88 5.50
C ASN A 61 12.62 5.62 6.80
N LEU A 62 13.58 5.09 7.56
CA LEU A 62 14.09 5.73 8.77
C LEU A 62 14.66 7.13 8.49
N ASN A 63 15.26 7.35 7.32
CA ASN A 63 15.78 8.65 6.92
C ASN A 63 14.66 9.67 6.70
N ASP A 64 13.55 9.25 6.10
CA ASP A 64 12.38 10.10 5.88
C ASP A 64 11.68 10.41 7.21
N ILE A 65 11.60 9.43 8.10
CA ILE A 65 11.07 9.63 9.45
C ILE A 65 11.96 10.61 10.24
N ALA A 66 13.28 10.46 10.19
CA ALA A 66 14.19 11.34 10.91
C ALA A 66 14.12 12.79 10.38
N SER A 67 14.15 12.96 9.06
CA SER A 67 14.10 14.28 8.42
C SER A 67 12.76 15.00 8.60
N GLN A 68 11.64 14.27 8.69
CA GLN A 68 10.31 14.85 8.90
C GLN A 68 9.85 14.84 10.37
N SER A 69 10.64 14.27 11.29
CA SER A 69 10.30 14.12 12.71
C SER A 69 9.97 15.44 13.41
N PHE A 70 10.60 16.54 12.99
CA PHE A 70 10.32 17.87 13.54
C PHE A 70 8.90 18.35 13.20
N GLN A 71 8.44 18.12 11.97
CA GLN A 71 7.10 18.55 11.52
C GLN A 71 6.00 17.70 12.14
N PHE A 72 6.28 16.43 12.43
CA PHE A 72 5.32 15.47 13.00
C PHE A 72 5.62 15.08 14.46
N GLY A 73 6.32 15.93 15.21
CA GLY A 73 6.81 15.58 16.56
C GLY A 73 5.69 15.18 17.53
N ALA A 74 4.54 15.84 17.46
CA ALA A 74 3.37 15.50 18.28
C ALA A 74 2.81 14.10 17.94
N GLN A 75 2.73 13.75 16.66
CA GLN A 75 2.29 12.45 16.17
C GLN A 75 3.28 11.36 16.56
N VAL A 76 4.58 11.62 16.42
CA VAL A 76 5.65 10.70 16.85
C VAL A 76 5.56 10.43 18.36
N ALA A 77 5.37 11.47 19.17
CA ALA A 77 5.18 11.33 20.61
C ALA A 77 3.90 10.55 20.94
N ALA A 78 2.78 10.86 20.27
CA ALA A 78 1.51 10.15 20.46
C ALA A 78 1.60 8.66 20.11
N PHE A 79 2.21 8.29 18.98
CA PHE A 79 2.41 6.89 18.59
C PHE A 79 3.39 6.17 19.51
N SER A 80 4.40 6.87 20.04
CA SER A 80 5.34 6.31 21.02
C SER A 80 4.64 6.02 22.35
N ILE A 81 3.79 6.93 22.83
CA ILE A 81 2.95 6.71 24.01
C ILE A 81 1.98 5.55 23.77
N LEU A 82 1.33 5.52 22.61
CA LEU A 82 0.43 4.45 22.21
C LEU A 82 1.12 3.10 22.21
N LEU A 83 2.34 3.01 21.69
CA LEU A 83 3.15 1.78 21.68
C LEU A 83 3.41 1.24 23.10
N VAL A 84 3.78 2.12 24.03
CA VAL A 84 4.02 1.75 25.44
C VAL A 84 2.73 1.30 26.10
N LEU A 85 1.64 2.06 25.94
CA LEU A 85 0.33 1.72 26.49
C LEU A 85 -0.19 0.39 25.94
N MET A 86 -0.07 0.16 24.64
CA MET A 86 -0.43 -1.11 24.01
C MET A 86 0.42 -2.26 24.52
N SER A 87 1.73 -2.06 24.71
CA SER A 87 2.62 -3.09 25.25
C SER A 87 2.22 -3.52 26.66
N ILE A 88 1.87 -2.56 27.50
CA ILE A 88 1.36 -2.81 28.86
C ILE A 88 0.00 -3.51 28.78
N LEU A 89 -0.92 -3.02 27.95
CA LEU A 89 -2.26 -3.58 27.77
C LEU A 89 -2.20 -5.04 27.31
N PHE A 90 -1.42 -5.33 26.27
CA PHE A 90 -1.24 -6.69 25.74
C PHE A 90 -0.65 -7.61 26.80
N TYR A 91 0.36 -7.19 27.54
CA TYR A 91 0.98 -8.02 28.57
C TYR A 91 0.03 -8.33 29.73
N LEU A 92 -0.61 -7.30 30.31
CA LEU A 92 -1.52 -7.46 31.45
C LEU A 92 -2.77 -8.26 31.08
N THR A 93 -3.36 -7.94 29.92
CA THR A 93 -4.60 -8.58 29.47
C THR A 93 -4.35 -10.03 29.05
N SER A 94 -3.26 -10.30 28.30
CA SER A 94 -2.92 -11.68 27.94
C SER A 94 -2.64 -12.56 29.17
N LYS A 95 -2.01 -11.99 30.22
CA LYS A 95 -1.84 -12.69 31.50
C LYS A 95 -3.18 -12.99 32.17
N LYS A 96 -4.06 -11.99 32.30
CA LYS A 96 -5.39 -12.16 32.90
C LYS A 96 -6.25 -13.17 32.14
N ILE A 97 -6.20 -13.17 30.81
CA ILE A 97 -6.92 -14.16 29.98
C ILE A 97 -6.33 -15.56 30.17
N SER A 98 -5.00 -15.68 30.23
CA SER A 98 -4.31 -16.97 30.43
C SER A 98 -4.70 -17.64 31.75
N ASP A 99 -4.87 -16.85 32.80
CA ASP A 99 -5.23 -17.31 34.14
C ASP A 99 -6.76 -17.48 34.32
N SER A 100 -7.56 -17.14 33.30
CA SER A 100 -9.03 -17.21 33.31
C SER A 100 -9.58 -18.50 32.68
N THR A 101 -10.79 -18.89 33.05
CA THR A 101 -11.54 -20.00 32.44
C THR A 101 -11.79 -19.82 30.93
N LEU A 102 -11.74 -18.56 30.43
CA LEU A 102 -11.74 -18.23 29.00
C LEU A 102 -10.61 -18.93 28.22
N HIS A 103 -9.47 -19.19 28.86
CA HIS A 103 -8.34 -19.89 28.24
C HIS A 103 -8.68 -21.36 27.88
N HIS A 104 -9.57 -22.00 28.63
CA HIS A 104 -10.03 -23.38 28.41
C HIS A 104 -11.33 -23.46 27.60
N ASN A 105 -11.82 -22.32 27.12
CA ASN A 105 -13.10 -22.25 26.45
C ASN A 105 -13.02 -22.89 25.06
N ARG A 106 -13.94 -23.82 24.77
CA ARG A 106 -14.14 -24.45 23.45
C ARG A 106 -14.33 -23.44 22.30
N PHE A 107 -14.70 -22.20 22.63
CA PHE A 107 -14.88 -21.12 21.66
C PHE A 107 -13.58 -20.39 21.26
N PHE A 108 -12.44 -20.68 21.88
CA PHE A 108 -11.16 -20.03 21.53
C PHE A 108 -10.78 -20.26 20.07
N ILE A 109 -10.74 -21.52 19.63
CA ILE A 109 -10.34 -21.87 18.26
C ILE A 109 -11.30 -21.27 17.23
N PRO A 110 -12.65 -21.41 17.38
CA PRO A 110 -13.61 -20.72 16.52
C PRO A 110 -13.41 -19.20 16.46
N ALA A 111 -13.13 -18.55 17.59
CA ALA A 111 -12.93 -17.09 17.62
C ALA A 111 -11.66 -16.66 16.88
N VAL A 112 -10.55 -17.39 17.04
CA VAL A 112 -9.30 -17.13 16.32
C VAL A 112 -9.47 -17.35 14.82
N LEU A 113 -10.12 -18.45 14.41
CA LEU A 113 -10.38 -18.74 13.00
C LEU A 113 -11.31 -17.70 12.37
N THR A 114 -12.39 -17.33 13.06
CA THR A 114 -13.31 -16.29 12.58
C THR A 114 -12.59 -14.96 12.43
N SER A 115 -11.78 -14.58 13.42
CA SER A 115 -10.98 -13.34 13.34
C SER A 115 -9.98 -13.39 12.19
N PHE A 116 -9.31 -14.53 11.96
CA PHE A 116 -8.39 -14.71 10.83
C PHE A 116 -9.09 -14.56 9.48
N ILE A 117 -10.28 -15.15 9.32
CA ILE A 117 -11.09 -15.01 8.10
C ILE A 117 -11.49 -13.55 7.89
N LEU A 118 -11.97 -12.87 8.93
CA LEU A 118 -12.38 -11.47 8.86
C LEU A 118 -11.21 -10.53 8.54
N LEU A 119 -10.01 -10.80 9.08
CA LEU A 119 -8.78 -10.05 8.81
C LEU A 119 -8.24 -10.30 7.39
N SER A 120 -8.60 -11.43 6.79
CA SER A 120 -8.23 -11.82 5.42
C SER A 120 -9.22 -11.35 4.34
N LEU A 121 -10.28 -10.63 4.71
CA LEU A 121 -11.19 -10.03 3.74
C LEU A 121 -10.47 -8.98 2.88
N SER A 122 -11.06 -8.62 1.73
CA SER A 122 -10.52 -7.59 0.85
C SER A 122 -10.28 -6.28 1.61
N ASN A 123 -9.08 -5.72 1.46
CA ASN A 123 -8.58 -4.55 2.21
C ASN A 123 -8.42 -4.76 3.72
N GLY A 124 -8.50 -6.00 4.23
CA GLY A 124 -8.20 -6.36 5.61
C GLY A 124 -6.69 -6.43 5.88
N VAL A 125 -6.33 -6.40 7.16
CA VAL A 125 -4.93 -6.35 7.63
C VAL A 125 -4.08 -7.50 7.04
N PHE A 126 -4.59 -8.73 7.06
CA PHE A 126 -3.86 -9.89 6.54
C PHE A 126 -3.83 -9.95 5.03
N ASN A 127 -4.90 -9.49 4.37
CA ASN A 127 -4.94 -9.41 2.92
C ASN A 127 -3.89 -8.42 2.38
N GLU A 128 -3.75 -7.24 2.99
CA GLU A 128 -2.73 -6.27 2.58
C GLU A 128 -1.32 -6.77 2.89
N THR A 129 -1.11 -7.38 4.06
CA THR A 129 0.17 -8.03 4.40
C THR A 129 0.53 -9.13 3.39
N TYR A 130 -0.45 -9.94 2.99
CA TYR A 130 -0.25 -11.01 2.01
C TYR A 130 0.13 -10.46 0.62
N LYS A 131 -0.52 -9.39 0.16
CA LYS A 131 -0.16 -8.72 -1.10
C LYS A 131 1.27 -8.19 -1.07
N ILE A 132 1.71 -7.61 0.04
CA ILE A 132 3.11 -7.17 0.21
C ILE A 132 4.04 -8.38 0.06
N TYR A 133 3.75 -9.47 0.76
CA TYR A 133 4.52 -10.71 0.66
C TYR A 133 4.56 -11.25 -0.78
N GLU A 134 3.43 -11.28 -1.48
CA GLU A 134 3.32 -11.73 -2.87
C GLU A 134 4.21 -10.90 -3.80
N ILE A 135 4.19 -9.57 -3.66
CA ILE A 135 5.01 -8.66 -4.47
C ILE A 135 6.51 -8.88 -4.18
N LEU A 136 6.90 -8.98 -2.90
CA LEU A 136 8.30 -9.16 -2.52
C LEU A 136 8.86 -10.53 -2.93
N ASN A 137 8.03 -11.56 -2.95
CA ASN A 137 8.41 -12.93 -3.33
C ASN A 137 8.06 -13.31 -4.76
N ALA A 138 7.52 -12.38 -5.55
CA ALA A 138 7.20 -12.62 -6.96
C ALA A 138 8.44 -13.18 -7.67
N GLN A 139 8.33 -14.25 -8.45
CA GLN A 139 9.49 -14.74 -9.19
C GLN A 139 9.79 -13.83 -10.37
N GLU A 140 11.07 -13.54 -10.61
CA GLU A 140 11.47 -12.92 -11.88
C GLU A 140 11.29 -13.97 -12.98
N LYS A 141 10.54 -13.58 -14.01
CA LYS A 141 10.21 -14.44 -15.14
C LYS A 141 10.72 -13.80 -16.41
N GLY A 142 11.08 -14.64 -17.38
CA GLY A 142 11.41 -14.16 -18.72
C GLY A 142 10.21 -13.44 -19.34
N PHE A 143 10.47 -12.47 -20.22
CA PHE A 143 9.46 -11.60 -20.83
C PHE A 143 8.26 -12.37 -21.40
N ASN A 144 8.50 -13.42 -22.20
CA ASN A 144 7.42 -14.24 -22.79
C ASN A 144 6.58 -14.96 -21.73
N GLN A 145 7.20 -15.46 -20.66
CA GLN A 145 6.45 -16.08 -19.58
C GLN A 145 5.59 -15.03 -18.85
N ALA A 146 6.14 -13.83 -18.61
CA ALA A 146 5.40 -12.74 -17.99
C ALA A 146 4.19 -12.30 -18.85
N LEU A 147 4.33 -12.27 -20.18
CA LEU A 147 3.22 -12.03 -21.11
C LEU A 147 2.12 -13.09 -20.95
N THR A 148 2.49 -14.37 -20.97
CA THR A 148 1.53 -15.48 -20.79
C THR A 148 0.78 -15.36 -19.47
N ASP A 149 1.47 -15.01 -18.38
CA ASP A 149 0.88 -14.88 -17.05
C ASP A 149 -0.17 -13.75 -16.97
N VAL A 150 0.00 -12.68 -17.76
CA VAL A 150 -0.98 -11.59 -17.86
C VAL A 150 -2.02 -11.82 -18.96
N GLY A 151 -2.08 -13.02 -19.53
CA GLY A 151 -3.05 -13.39 -20.56
C GLY A 151 -2.74 -12.89 -21.97
N ILE A 152 -1.48 -12.51 -22.23
CA ILE A 152 -1.01 -12.09 -23.55
C ILE A 152 -0.18 -13.22 -24.16
N PRO A 153 -0.64 -13.86 -25.25
CA PRO A 153 0.16 -14.87 -25.94
C PRO A 153 1.44 -14.23 -26.53
N PRO A 154 2.65 -14.73 -26.24
CA PRO A 154 3.90 -14.09 -26.63
C PRO A 154 4.02 -13.83 -28.14
N GLU A 155 3.50 -14.74 -28.95
CA GLU A 155 3.49 -14.65 -30.41
C GLU A 155 2.55 -13.57 -30.97
N LYS A 156 1.61 -13.08 -30.15
CA LYS A 156 0.69 -11.99 -30.52
C LYS A 156 1.12 -10.62 -30.01
N TYR A 157 2.14 -10.58 -29.16
CA TYR A 157 2.63 -9.33 -28.61
C TYR A 157 3.49 -8.60 -29.64
N ILE A 158 3.14 -7.34 -29.92
CA ILE A 158 3.89 -6.48 -30.84
C ILE A 158 5.03 -5.81 -30.08
N THR A 159 6.27 -6.20 -30.38
CA THR A 159 7.46 -5.59 -29.79
C THR A 159 7.79 -4.23 -30.45
N PRO A 160 8.62 -3.39 -29.82
CA PRO A 160 9.00 -2.09 -30.38
C PRO A 160 9.54 -2.14 -31.82
N ASP A 161 10.28 -3.19 -32.19
CA ASP A 161 10.85 -3.40 -33.53
C ASP A 161 9.81 -3.88 -34.57
N GLN A 162 8.69 -4.43 -34.11
CA GLN A 162 7.57 -4.86 -34.97
C GLN A 162 6.50 -3.79 -35.14
N LEU A 163 6.60 -2.72 -34.36
CA LEU A 163 5.62 -1.65 -34.34
C LEU A 163 5.64 -0.89 -35.68
N ILE A 164 4.50 -0.86 -36.36
CA ILE A 164 4.28 -0.03 -37.54
C ILE A 164 3.33 1.09 -37.14
N ALA A 165 3.80 2.33 -37.23
CA ALA A 165 3.00 3.51 -36.96
C ALA A 165 2.77 4.30 -38.25
N GLU A 166 1.52 4.68 -38.50
CA GLU A 166 1.14 5.53 -39.63
C GLU A 166 0.84 6.95 -39.15
N LYS A 167 1.04 7.92 -40.04
CA LYS A 167 0.79 9.34 -39.73
C LYS A 167 -0.69 9.57 -39.42
N GLY A 168 -0.97 9.92 -38.16
CA GLY A 168 -2.30 10.28 -37.68
C GLY A 168 -2.41 11.75 -37.27
N LYS A 169 -3.28 12.01 -36.28
CA LYS A 169 -3.36 13.30 -35.59
C LYS A 169 -2.17 13.45 -34.65
N ASN A 170 -1.74 14.69 -34.43
CA ASN A 170 -0.78 15.00 -33.36
C ASN A 170 -1.46 14.76 -32.01
N ILE A 171 -0.83 13.94 -31.16
CA ILE A 171 -1.30 13.69 -29.80
C ILE A 171 -0.34 14.44 -28.85
N ILE A 172 -0.89 15.34 -28.05
CA ILE A 172 -0.15 16.07 -27.03
C ILE A 172 -0.62 15.54 -25.69
N VAL A 173 0.31 15.05 -24.87
CA VAL A 173 0.02 14.64 -23.50
C VAL A 173 0.86 15.44 -22.54
N ILE A 174 0.19 16.05 -21.58
CA ILE A 174 0.78 16.94 -20.59
C ILE A 174 0.61 16.27 -19.23
N SER A 175 1.72 15.84 -18.63
CA SER A 175 1.76 15.44 -17.23
C SER A 175 1.99 16.69 -16.37
N ILE A 176 1.11 16.93 -15.40
CA ILE A 176 1.23 18.05 -14.47
C ILE A 176 1.59 17.48 -13.10
N GLU A 177 2.82 17.74 -12.67
CA GLU A 177 3.37 17.20 -11.43
C GLU A 177 2.55 17.63 -10.21
N SER A 178 2.19 16.66 -9.36
CA SER A 178 1.48 16.89 -8.09
C SER A 178 0.15 17.68 -8.20
N LEU A 179 -0.50 17.67 -9.37
CA LEU A 179 -1.83 18.27 -9.53
C LEU A 179 -2.91 17.38 -8.91
N GLU A 180 -3.44 17.81 -7.77
CA GLU A 180 -4.59 17.19 -7.13
C GLU A 180 -5.92 17.79 -7.60
N GLN A 181 -6.99 16.98 -7.59
CA GLN A 181 -8.34 17.42 -7.95
C GLN A 181 -8.83 18.58 -7.09
N GLY A 182 -8.35 18.70 -5.84
CA GLY A 182 -8.69 19.80 -4.94
C GLY A 182 -8.40 21.19 -5.55
N PHE A 183 -7.35 21.31 -6.34
CA PHE A 183 -6.98 22.59 -6.99
C PHE A 183 -7.95 23.05 -8.08
N LEU A 184 -8.87 22.18 -8.53
CA LEU A 184 -9.92 22.55 -9.49
C LEU A 184 -11.24 22.91 -8.79
N GLY A 185 -11.29 22.83 -7.46
CA GLY A 185 -12.45 23.13 -6.64
C GLY A 185 -12.69 24.64 -6.46
N LYS A 186 -13.88 24.98 -5.95
CA LYS A 186 -14.29 26.38 -5.71
C LYS A 186 -13.38 27.11 -4.73
N ASP A 187 -12.80 26.40 -3.77
CA ASP A 187 -11.93 26.98 -2.74
C ASP A 187 -10.57 27.43 -3.30
N PHE A 188 -10.23 27.03 -4.54
CA PHE A 188 -8.97 27.31 -5.23
C PHE A 188 -9.18 27.80 -6.67
N ASP A 189 -10.33 28.46 -6.93
CA ASP A 189 -10.73 28.92 -8.26
C ASP A 189 -9.74 29.88 -8.94
N ASN A 190 -8.92 30.56 -8.13
CA ASN A 190 -7.86 31.47 -8.56
C ASN A 190 -6.52 30.77 -8.88
N ILE A 191 -6.32 29.51 -8.47
CA ILE A 191 -5.04 28.79 -8.65
C ILE A 191 -4.91 28.22 -10.05
N ALA A 192 -5.97 27.58 -10.54
CA ALA A 192 -5.95 26.88 -11.83
C ALA A 192 -7.16 27.23 -12.73
N PRO A 193 -7.45 28.53 -12.97
CA PRO A 193 -8.68 28.96 -13.63
C PRO A 193 -8.83 28.39 -15.05
N ASN A 194 -7.74 28.29 -15.81
CA ASN A 194 -7.76 27.71 -17.15
C ASN A 194 -8.02 26.20 -17.14
N LEU A 195 -7.42 25.47 -16.20
CA LEU A 195 -7.66 24.02 -16.06
C LEU A 195 -9.08 23.74 -15.55
N SER A 196 -9.58 24.56 -14.63
CA SER A 196 -10.96 24.48 -14.15
C SER A 196 -11.94 24.69 -15.31
N LYS A 197 -11.72 25.72 -16.14
CA LYS A 197 -12.50 25.95 -17.36
C LYS A 197 -12.45 24.74 -18.32
N LEU A 198 -11.26 24.23 -18.64
CA LEU A 198 -11.10 23.04 -19.49
C LEU A 198 -11.84 21.82 -18.93
N SER A 199 -11.85 21.62 -17.61
CA SER A 199 -12.57 20.51 -16.97
C SER A 199 -14.10 20.57 -17.15
N THR A 200 -14.64 21.76 -17.45
CA THR A 200 -16.07 21.95 -17.74
C THR A 200 -16.39 21.89 -19.24
N GLU A 201 -15.45 22.34 -20.10
CA GLU A 201 -15.66 22.39 -21.56
C GLU A 201 -15.37 21.06 -22.24
N TRP A 202 -14.47 20.24 -21.68
CA TRP A 202 -13.98 19.00 -22.29
C TRP A 202 -14.39 17.77 -21.49
N THR A 203 -14.10 16.57 -22.02
CA THR A 203 -14.29 15.32 -21.30
C THR A 203 -13.38 15.28 -20.07
N PHE A 204 -14.00 15.27 -18.89
CA PHE A 204 -13.28 15.25 -17.62
C PHE A 204 -13.67 14.03 -16.76
N PHE A 205 -12.66 13.30 -16.30
CA PHE A 205 -12.81 12.13 -15.45
C PHE A 205 -12.60 12.50 -13.97
N ASN A 206 -13.62 13.07 -13.34
CA ASN A 206 -13.57 13.61 -11.98
C ASN A 206 -13.42 12.58 -10.84
N LYS A 207 -13.34 11.29 -11.16
CA LYS A 207 -13.19 10.18 -10.21
C LYS A 207 -12.20 9.14 -10.71
N MET A 208 -11.21 9.58 -11.51
CA MET A 208 -10.16 8.68 -11.96
C MET A 208 -9.31 8.23 -10.75
N PRO A 209 -9.26 6.93 -10.43
CA PRO A 209 -8.44 6.47 -9.33
C PRO A 209 -6.96 6.63 -9.69
N VAL A 210 -6.12 6.89 -8.69
CA VAL A 210 -4.67 6.80 -8.86
C VAL A 210 -4.34 5.36 -9.26
N GLY A 211 -3.66 5.20 -10.40
CA GLY A 211 -3.22 3.89 -10.89
C GLY A 211 -2.35 3.18 -9.85
N TYR A 212 -2.54 1.87 -9.71
CA TYR A 212 -1.72 1.06 -8.81
C TYR A 212 -0.24 1.13 -9.23
N GLY A 213 0.68 1.38 -8.30
CA GLY A 213 2.09 1.64 -8.60
C GLY A 213 2.42 3.03 -9.18
N GLY A 214 1.42 3.83 -9.55
CA GLY A 214 1.59 5.14 -10.20
C GLY A 214 1.56 6.35 -9.26
N ASN A 215 1.76 6.16 -7.96
CA ASN A 215 1.61 7.19 -6.92
C ASN A 215 2.87 8.01 -6.63
N TRP A 216 3.90 7.87 -7.46
CA TRP A 216 5.16 8.62 -7.41
C TRP A 216 5.52 9.01 -8.84
N THR A 217 6.22 10.13 -9.02
CA THR A 217 6.44 10.78 -10.32
C THR A 217 6.87 9.83 -11.43
N ALA A 218 7.99 9.11 -11.23
CA ALA A 218 8.51 8.20 -12.25
C ALA A 218 7.63 6.95 -12.45
N GLY A 219 6.98 6.45 -11.40
CA GLY A 219 5.99 5.37 -11.53
C GLY A 219 4.77 5.79 -12.34
N SER A 220 4.27 7.01 -12.13
CA SER A 220 3.15 7.59 -12.91
C SER A 220 3.51 7.73 -14.38
N LEU A 221 4.69 8.31 -14.67
CA LEU A 221 5.19 8.45 -16.03
C LEU A 221 5.38 7.09 -16.72
N TYR A 222 5.98 6.13 -16.04
CA TYR A 222 6.10 4.76 -16.54
C TYR A 222 4.74 4.16 -16.87
N SER A 223 3.80 4.18 -15.93
CA SER A 223 2.49 3.55 -16.10
C SER A 223 1.67 4.19 -17.20
N TYR A 224 1.77 5.51 -17.36
CA TYR A 224 1.14 6.18 -18.49
C TYR A 224 1.82 5.84 -19.83
N GLN A 225 3.15 5.73 -19.88
CA GLN A 225 3.88 5.43 -21.12
C GLN A 225 3.66 4.00 -21.62
N VAL A 226 3.66 2.99 -20.73
CA VAL A 226 3.59 1.57 -21.13
C VAL A 226 2.29 0.87 -20.73
N GLY A 227 1.38 1.56 -20.03
CA GLY A 227 0.09 0.99 -19.60
C GLY A 227 0.17 -0.04 -18.47
N MET A 228 1.34 -0.21 -17.83
CA MET A 228 1.59 -1.22 -16.80
C MET A 228 1.88 -0.58 -15.43
N PRO A 229 1.42 -1.17 -14.31
CA PRO A 229 1.68 -0.63 -12.97
C PRO A 229 3.16 -0.72 -12.62
N ALA A 230 3.74 0.36 -12.07
CA ALA A 230 5.15 0.39 -11.64
C ALA A 230 5.35 -0.33 -10.28
N MET A 231 5.25 -1.66 -10.29
CA MET A 231 5.44 -2.52 -9.12
C MET A 231 6.75 -3.30 -9.26
N PHE A 232 7.81 -2.77 -8.66
CA PHE A 232 9.15 -3.38 -8.71
C PHE A 232 9.54 -3.94 -7.34
N LYS A 233 10.45 -4.93 -7.29
CA LYS A 233 10.92 -5.50 -6.01
C LYS A 233 11.85 -4.53 -5.27
N GLY A 234 11.28 -3.51 -4.63
CA GLY A 234 12.02 -2.45 -3.96
C GLY A 234 12.74 -1.49 -4.93
N HIS A 235 13.30 -0.42 -4.34
CA HIS A 235 14.13 0.60 -4.99
C HIS A 235 13.47 1.43 -6.11
N SER A 236 12.54 2.32 -5.75
CA SER A 236 11.79 3.23 -6.64
C SER A 236 12.52 3.63 -7.94
N ASN A 237 13.32 4.69 -7.89
CA ASN A 237 13.99 5.27 -9.06
C ASN A 237 15.17 4.43 -9.58
N GLU A 238 15.73 3.53 -8.77
CA GLU A 238 16.92 2.78 -9.15
C GLU A 238 16.63 1.74 -10.23
N ASN A 239 15.38 1.24 -10.27
CA ASN A 239 14.91 0.36 -11.34
C ASN A 239 15.03 0.95 -12.75
N PHE A 240 15.09 2.28 -12.86
CA PHE A 240 15.23 2.98 -14.13
C PHE A 240 16.66 3.43 -14.44
N ARG A 241 17.59 3.32 -13.48
CA ARG A 241 18.99 3.77 -13.69
C ARG A 241 19.71 2.83 -14.63
N GLY A 242 20.29 3.38 -15.69
CA GLY A 242 21.08 2.62 -16.67
C GLY A 242 20.26 1.78 -17.65
N VAL A 243 18.93 1.92 -17.65
CA VAL A 243 18.08 1.27 -18.65
C VAL A 243 18.29 1.94 -20.01
N THR A 244 18.81 1.18 -20.97
CA THR A 244 19.10 1.66 -22.34
C THR A 244 18.12 1.13 -23.38
N SER A 245 17.33 0.11 -23.03
CA SER A 245 16.30 -0.45 -23.90
C SER A 245 15.14 -1.01 -23.09
N VAL A 246 13.95 -1.09 -23.72
CA VAL A 246 12.73 -1.61 -23.12
C VAL A 246 12.05 -2.57 -24.09
N LYS A 247 11.55 -3.70 -23.59
CA LYS A 247 10.78 -4.67 -24.40
C LYS A 247 9.28 -4.37 -24.43
N LEU A 248 8.84 -3.49 -23.53
CA LEU A 248 7.46 -3.02 -23.46
C LEU A 248 7.21 -1.95 -24.52
N THR A 249 6.19 -2.16 -25.34
CA THR A 249 5.76 -1.23 -26.38
C THR A 249 4.91 -0.17 -25.71
N GLY A 250 5.51 1.00 -25.52
CA GLY A 250 4.84 2.18 -24.98
C GLY A 250 4.69 3.33 -25.97
N LEU A 251 4.05 4.40 -25.52
CA LEU A 251 3.79 5.62 -26.29
C LEU A 251 5.05 6.25 -26.88
N GLY A 252 6.20 6.14 -26.21
CA GLY A 252 7.48 6.66 -26.72
C GLY A 252 8.02 5.96 -27.97
N HIS A 253 7.41 4.85 -28.41
CA HIS A 253 7.73 4.21 -29.70
C HIS A 253 6.79 4.66 -30.83
N ILE A 254 5.67 5.32 -30.49
CA ILE A 254 4.62 5.73 -31.43
C ILE A 254 4.64 7.24 -31.65
N LEU A 255 4.83 8.01 -30.56
CA LEU A 255 4.85 9.48 -30.53
C LEU A 255 6.25 10.01 -30.82
#